data_AF-A0A9J6CCL7-F1
#
_entry.id   AF-A0A9J6CCL7-F1
#
_cell.length_a   1.000
_cell.length_b   1.000
_cell.length_c   1.000
_cell.angle_alpha   90.00
_cell.angle_beta   90.00
_cell.angle_gamma   90.00
#
_symmetry.space_group_name_H-M   'P 1'
#
loop_
_entity.id
_entity.type
_entity.pdbx_description
1 polymer ?
#
loop_
_entity_poly.entity_id
_entity_poly.type
_entity_poly.pdbx_seq_one_letter_code
_entity_poly.pdbx_strand_id
1 'polypeptide(L)'
;MLRKFFFFFLLFISILRISSDDQKLDVFACKFLKDAKLKSSDVKVVKIAVFKNSFPSSLIDNILKCIPSEISTFVIDFSTEKSMKLQLEKSSIVVMIADDINYLQLYEALKSSILNHMAKFLILTSSKNTKLSKTAAENFPQLGIFNFAIIHSENSSIFTTISNHFTNTSSTEQLKPLTEKLFPDKLKNLNGYHYRIIVHHLMSYSLINEENSDFVAKNRYLIDIICQLQNAKVDYNILPSVNVFDTIEQLEMLINNRQMDLTLSEPLKMSIEGSRVITFEEKALCAIAPYGQKPKDVIRIFIDGWFLGALGISFLSVMIIWRLYQNRGAVESHWEIFFILFKFLHGQSSEIKRKNRKILLFMMQLIIFMMLVLNTVYQGFITSHEISKYYGEKKIKSIDELLVRNDLEISVGINADIMMEINENYQAKKAKGDVKFVSTYIYIIENLDIYSNVIIIGRCDLLDHYIWALTEPTHYLVPQNIYPTFVSLDGGYLNPFIDKIQEIQHRAFDSGLTIAWKSFYILEKFGSLKENFISINLNMEEILVDFIIKLLAYFYCFCVFVFLLEIFYSNLSWKFAKLLSNVNKGERMKKIRSHLTLRRRHKVRPIDI
;
A
#
# COMPACT_ATOMS: atom_id res chain seq x y z
N MET A 1 13.50 -68.44 61.87
CA MET A 1 12.22 -68.42 61.12
C MET A 1 11.46 -67.10 61.25
N LEU A 2 11.24 -66.55 62.46
CA LEU A 2 10.47 -65.30 62.65
C LEU A 2 10.96 -64.11 61.81
N ARG A 3 12.29 -63.90 61.67
CA ARG A 3 12.86 -62.82 60.84
C ARG A 3 12.57 -62.97 59.34
N LYS A 4 12.50 -64.20 58.83
CA LYS A 4 12.17 -64.48 57.41
C LYS A 4 10.66 -64.33 57.16
N PHE A 5 9.83 -64.69 58.13
CA PHE A 5 8.38 -64.50 58.06
C PHE A 5 7.99 -63.02 58.12
N PHE A 6 8.65 -62.22 58.96
CA PHE A 6 8.40 -60.77 59.06
C PHE A 6 8.83 -60.01 57.80
N PHE A 7 9.91 -60.44 57.13
CA PHE A 7 10.34 -59.87 55.86
C PHE A 7 9.37 -60.21 54.72
N PHE A 8 8.89 -61.46 54.64
CA PHE A 8 7.86 -61.86 53.67
C PHE A 8 6.50 -61.20 53.94
N PHE A 9 6.13 -60.98 55.19
CA PHE A 9 4.88 -60.30 55.55
C PHE A 9 4.93 -58.80 55.23
N LEU A 10 6.06 -58.12 55.46
CA LEU A 10 6.26 -56.74 55.03
C LEU A 10 6.37 -56.60 53.51
N LEU A 11 7.00 -57.57 52.83
CA LEU A 11 7.02 -57.64 51.37
C LEU A 11 5.60 -57.88 50.81
N PHE A 12 4.83 -58.79 51.41
CA PHE A 12 3.45 -59.10 51.02
C PHE A 12 2.49 -57.94 51.31
N ILE A 13 2.66 -57.22 52.42
CA ILE A 13 1.92 -55.97 52.70
C ILE A 13 2.35 -54.87 51.73
N SER A 14 3.63 -54.76 51.39
CA SER A 14 4.12 -53.78 50.40
C SER A 14 3.59 -54.09 49.00
N ILE A 15 3.58 -55.37 48.60
CA ILE A 15 3.00 -55.86 47.34
C ILE A 15 1.47 -55.67 47.31
N LEU A 16 0.76 -55.93 48.41
CA LEU A 16 -0.69 -55.66 48.53
C LEU A 16 -1.01 -54.16 48.51
N ARG A 17 -0.12 -53.32 49.05
CA ARG A 17 -0.30 -51.87 49.10
C ARG A 17 -0.04 -51.23 47.73
N ILE A 18 0.99 -51.68 47.01
CA ILE A 18 1.25 -51.37 45.60
C ILE A 18 0.05 -51.84 44.75
N SER A 19 -0.42 -53.07 44.95
CA SER A 19 -1.59 -53.61 44.25
C SER A 19 -2.88 -52.82 44.49
N SER A 20 -3.08 -52.19 45.66
CA SER A 20 -4.32 -51.46 45.95
C SER A 20 -4.34 -50.05 45.35
N ASP A 21 -3.17 -49.40 45.27
CA ASP A 21 -3.05 -48.07 44.70
C ASP A 21 -3.04 -48.15 43.16
N ASP A 22 -2.41 -49.18 42.58
CA ASP A 22 -2.48 -49.51 41.15
C ASP A 22 -3.91 -49.83 40.70
N GLN A 23 -4.67 -50.59 41.49
CA GLN A 23 -6.09 -50.88 41.18
C GLN A 23 -6.97 -49.62 41.21
N LYS A 24 -6.70 -48.67 42.11
CA LYS A 24 -7.46 -47.41 42.14
C LYS A 24 -7.09 -46.52 40.94
N LEU A 25 -5.81 -46.49 40.56
CA LEU A 25 -5.32 -45.83 39.35
C LEU A 25 -5.95 -46.43 38.09
N ASP A 26 -6.04 -47.76 38.01
CA ASP A 26 -6.71 -48.49 36.93
C ASP A 26 -8.19 -48.08 36.82
N VAL A 27 -8.96 -48.23 37.90
CA VAL A 27 -10.39 -47.89 37.91
C VAL A 27 -10.62 -46.43 37.51
N PHE A 28 -9.74 -45.53 37.95
CA PHE A 28 -9.81 -44.13 37.59
C PHE A 28 -9.48 -43.88 36.11
N ALA A 29 -8.36 -44.38 35.61
CA ALA A 29 -7.96 -44.26 34.21
C ALA A 29 -9.05 -44.80 33.28
N CYS A 30 -9.63 -45.94 33.64
CA CYS A 30 -10.76 -46.55 32.95
C CYS A 30 -12.01 -45.66 32.92
N LYS A 31 -12.37 -45.03 34.04
CA LYS A 31 -13.51 -44.11 34.12
C LYS A 31 -13.26 -42.84 33.29
N PHE A 32 -12.06 -42.27 33.42
CA PHE A 32 -11.66 -41.07 32.69
C PHE A 32 -11.69 -41.27 31.16
N LEU A 33 -11.13 -42.38 30.65
CA LEU A 33 -11.11 -42.67 29.21
C LEU A 33 -12.51 -42.92 28.64
N LYS A 34 -13.41 -43.52 29.42
CA LYS A 34 -14.83 -43.67 29.06
C LYS A 34 -15.56 -42.33 29.01
N ASP A 35 -15.31 -41.44 29.96
CA ASP A 35 -15.92 -40.11 30.01
C ASP A 35 -15.40 -39.17 28.90
N ALA A 36 -14.10 -39.24 28.58
CA ALA A 36 -13.48 -38.46 27.52
C ALA A 36 -14.10 -38.75 26.12
N LYS A 37 -14.56 -39.99 25.90
CA LYS A 37 -15.27 -40.40 24.68
C LYS A 37 -16.66 -39.75 24.55
N LEU A 38 -17.38 -39.58 25.65
CA LEU A 38 -18.80 -39.18 25.63
C LEU A 38 -19.02 -37.67 25.43
N LYS A 39 -18.00 -36.84 25.68
CA LYS A 39 -18.14 -35.37 25.71
C LYS A 39 -17.27 -34.60 24.70
N SER A 40 -16.43 -35.30 23.94
CA SER A 40 -15.61 -34.68 22.89
C SER A 40 -16.40 -34.65 21.58
N SER A 41 -17.13 -33.56 21.31
CA SER A 41 -17.77 -33.29 20.00
C SER A 41 -16.77 -33.16 18.85
N ASP A 42 -15.50 -32.88 19.19
CA ASP A 42 -14.51 -32.38 18.22
C ASP A 42 -13.54 -33.45 17.71
N VAL A 43 -13.56 -34.66 18.28
CA VAL A 43 -12.62 -35.73 17.89
C VAL A 43 -13.38 -36.87 17.20
N LYS A 44 -13.50 -36.79 15.87
CA LYS A 44 -14.15 -37.83 15.04
C LYS A 44 -13.41 -39.19 15.06
N VAL A 45 -12.14 -39.22 15.46
CA VAL A 45 -11.34 -40.45 15.65
C VAL A 45 -10.40 -40.26 16.84
N VAL A 46 -10.74 -40.82 18.00
CA VAL A 46 -9.82 -40.82 19.14
C VAL A 46 -8.75 -41.87 18.87
N LYS A 47 -7.49 -41.44 18.72
CA LYS A 47 -6.34 -42.35 18.72
C LYS A 47 -5.58 -42.18 20.04
N ILE A 48 -5.42 -43.28 20.77
CA ILE A 48 -4.73 -43.30 22.07
C ILE A 48 -3.35 -43.92 21.89
N ALA A 49 -2.30 -43.16 22.19
CA ALA A 49 -0.96 -43.70 22.35
C ALA A 49 -0.73 -44.04 23.83
N VAL A 50 -0.37 -45.29 24.13
CA VAL A 50 0.00 -45.75 25.48
C VAL A 50 1.50 -46.00 25.52
N PHE A 51 2.22 -45.23 26.33
CA PHE A 51 3.66 -45.40 26.48
C PHE A 51 3.99 -46.48 27.51
N LYS A 52 4.77 -47.47 27.10
CA LYS A 52 5.27 -48.54 27.97
C LYS A 52 6.71 -48.26 28.37
N ASN A 53 6.94 -47.92 29.63
CA ASN A 53 8.26 -48.09 30.24
C ASN A 53 8.09 -48.80 31.59
N SER A 54 8.86 -49.88 31.79
CA SER A 54 9.02 -50.60 33.07
C SER A 54 7.79 -51.15 33.82
N PHE A 55 6.54 -50.91 33.42
CA PHE A 55 5.37 -51.50 34.10
C PHE A 55 5.19 -53.01 33.83
N PRO A 56 4.63 -53.77 34.80
CA PRO A 56 4.10 -55.10 34.54
C PRO A 56 3.00 -55.01 33.48
N SER A 57 2.99 -55.97 32.54
CA SER A 57 2.03 -56.01 31.41
C SER A 57 0.57 -55.90 31.87
N SER A 58 0.26 -56.33 33.09
CA SER A 58 -1.08 -56.32 33.68
C SER A 58 -1.75 -54.95 33.76
N LEU A 59 -1.03 -53.87 34.12
CA LEU A 59 -1.63 -52.52 34.24
C LEU A 59 -1.99 -51.96 32.86
N ILE A 60 -1.07 -52.11 31.90
CA ILE A 60 -1.29 -51.72 30.50
C ILE A 60 -2.46 -52.51 29.93
N ASP A 61 -2.49 -53.84 30.16
CA ASP A 61 -3.58 -54.69 29.71
C ASP A 61 -4.93 -54.29 30.32
N ASN A 62 -4.95 -53.86 31.59
CA ASN A 62 -6.16 -53.37 32.24
C ASN A 62 -6.63 -52.04 31.64
N ILE A 63 -5.73 -51.09 31.41
CA ILE A 63 -6.06 -49.80 30.76
C ILE A 63 -6.54 -50.03 29.33
N LEU A 64 -5.87 -50.91 28.57
CA LEU A 64 -6.28 -51.27 27.21
C LEU A 64 -7.66 -51.93 27.18
N LYS A 65 -7.99 -52.80 28.14
CA LYS A 65 -9.34 -53.40 28.27
C LYS A 65 -10.42 -52.37 28.58
N CYS A 66 -10.05 -51.24 29.19
CA CYS A 66 -10.98 -50.18 29.52
C CYS A 66 -11.24 -49.21 28.37
N ILE A 67 -10.36 -49.19 27.37
CA ILE A 67 -10.54 -48.41 26.16
C ILE A 67 -11.57 -49.12 25.28
N PRO A 68 -12.68 -48.46 24.90
CA PRO A 68 -13.66 -49.03 23.98
C PRO A 68 -13.01 -49.50 22.69
N SER A 69 -13.40 -50.68 22.20
CA SER A 69 -12.81 -51.33 20.99
C SER A 69 -12.88 -50.49 19.71
N GLU A 70 -13.78 -49.50 19.68
CA GLU A 70 -13.94 -48.54 18.58
C GLU A 70 -12.83 -47.47 18.53
N ILE A 71 -12.04 -47.33 19.60
CA ILE A 71 -10.93 -46.38 19.71
C ILE A 71 -9.64 -47.09 19.27
N SER A 72 -9.03 -46.61 18.18
CA SER A 72 -7.75 -47.16 17.74
C SER A 72 -6.67 -46.81 18.77
N THR A 73 -6.09 -47.83 19.38
CA THR A 73 -5.08 -47.68 20.43
C THR A 73 -3.76 -48.26 19.94
N PHE A 74 -2.67 -47.53 20.19
CA PHE A 74 -1.32 -47.96 19.86
C PHE A 74 -0.51 -47.99 21.15
N VAL A 75 0.16 -49.12 21.40
CA VAL A 75 1.14 -49.21 22.48
C VAL A 75 2.49 -48.85 21.89
N ILE A 76 3.09 -47.77 22.40
CA ILE A 76 4.38 -47.27 21.97
C ILE A 76 5.43 -47.69 23.00
N ASP A 77 6.46 -48.37 22.51
CA ASP A 77 7.66 -48.69 23.28
C ASP A 77 8.70 -47.58 23.08
N PHE A 78 9.29 -47.08 24.18
CA PHE A 78 10.31 -46.01 24.16
C PHE A 78 11.57 -46.38 23.35
N SER A 79 11.76 -47.66 23.03
CA SER A 79 12.92 -48.16 22.28
C SER A 79 12.96 -47.77 20.80
N THR A 80 11.90 -47.23 20.19
CA THR A 80 11.88 -46.93 18.73
C THR A 80 11.38 -45.52 18.38
N GLU A 81 12.31 -44.56 18.33
CA GLU A 81 12.06 -43.13 18.06
C GLU A 81 11.24 -42.83 16.78
N LYS A 82 11.51 -43.55 15.69
CA LYS A 82 10.84 -43.32 14.39
C LYS A 82 9.37 -43.78 14.38
N SER A 83 9.03 -44.81 15.15
CA SER A 83 7.64 -45.29 15.27
C SER A 83 6.82 -44.36 16.18
N MET A 84 7.47 -43.85 17.24
CA MET A 84 6.91 -42.93 18.22
C MET A 84 6.44 -41.62 17.57
N LYS A 85 7.29 -40.99 16.74
CA LYS A 85 6.93 -39.74 16.04
C LYS A 85 5.67 -39.89 15.18
N LEU A 86 5.65 -40.90 14.31
CA LEU A 86 4.56 -41.11 13.34
C LEU A 86 3.22 -41.49 14.00
N GLN A 87 3.26 -42.09 15.20
CA GLN A 87 2.07 -42.45 15.96
C GLN A 87 1.58 -41.31 16.85
N LEU A 88 2.48 -40.53 17.45
CA LEU A 88 2.15 -39.31 18.19
C LEU A 88 1.49 -38.26 17.29
N GLU A 89 1.99 -38.07 16.06
CA GLU A 89 1.39 -37.16 15.08
C GLU A 89 -0.07 -37.49 14.74
N LYS A 90 -0.46 -38.76 14.88
CA LYS A 90 -1.81 -39.25 14.59
C LYS A 90 -2.70 -39.29 15.83
N SER A 91 -2.17 -39.02 17.02
CA SER A 91 -2.86 -39.22 18.30
C SER A 91 -3.65 -37.99 18.75
N SER A 92 -4.88 -38.19 19.21
CA SER A 92 -5.74 -37.13 19.76
C SER A 92 -5.68 -37.06 21.28
N ILE A 93 -5.36 -38.18 21.92
CA ILE A 93 -5.09 -38.28 23.35
C ILE A 93 -3.84 -39.13 23.49
N VAL A 94 -2.89 -38.66 24.29
CA VAL A 94 -1.68 -39.40 24.61
C VAL A 94 -1.73 -39.75 26.08
N VAL A 95 -1.78 -41.05 26.38
CA VAL A 95 -1.77 -41.56 27.74
C VAL A 95 -0.36 -42.10 28.02
N MET A 96 0.37 -41.40 28.87
CA MET A 96 1.66 -41.85 29.34
C MET A 96 1.49 -42.52 30.69
N ILE A 97 1.99 -43.75 30.79
CA ILE A 97 2.05 -44.44 32.08
C ILE A 97 3.53 -44.46 32.45
N ALA A 98 3.87 -43.76 33.53
CA ALA A 98 5.24 -43.50 33.94
C ALA A 98 5.47 -43.90 35.41
N ASP A 99 6.16 -45.02 35.65
CA ASP A 99 6.67 -45.36 36.97
C ASP A 99 8.16 -45.03 37.04
N ASP A 100 8.58 -44.26 38.05
CA ASP A 100 9.97 -43.85 38.26
C ASP A 100 10.70 -43.31 37.01
N ILE A 101 9.97 -42.82 36.00
CA ILE A 101 10.59 -42.27 34.80
C ILE A 101 11.39 -41.03 35.20
N ASN A 102 12.69 -41.06 34.92
CA ASN A 102 13.52 -39.88 35.02
C ASN A 102 12.89 -38.82 34.10
N TYR A 103 12.40 -37.74 34.68
CA TYR A 103 11.82 -36.61 33.98
C TYR A 103 12.65 -36.20 32.74
N LEU A 104 13.98 -36.27 32.86
CA LEU A 104 14.90 -35.95 31.77
C LEU A 104 14.72 -36.87 30.55
N GLN A 105 14.54 -38.18 30.76
CA GLN A 105 14.29 -39.14 29.67
C GLN A 105 12.94 -38.91 29.00
N LEU A 106 11.90 -38.63 29.79
CA LEU A 106 10.59 -38.30 29.24
C LEU A 106 10.65 -37.01 28.42
N TYR A 107 11.31 -35.99 28.94
CA TYR A 107 11.51 -34.72 28.28
C TYR A 107 12.31 -34.89 26.98
N GLU A 108 13.43 -35.63 26.99
CA GLU A 108 14.24 -35.91 25.79
C GLU A 108 13.47 -36.68 24.72
N ALA A 109 12.70 -37.71 25.11
CA ALA A 109 11.85 -38.46 24.19
C ALA A 109 10.78 -37.57 23.56
N LEU A 110 10.16 -36.68 24.35
CA LEU A 110 9.14 -35.77 23.84
C LEU A 110 9.72 -34.62 23.03
N LYS A 111 10.95 -34.20 23.34
CA LYS A 111 11.69 -33.17 22.60
C LYS A 111 12.06 -33.61 21.19
N SER A 112 12.35 -34.90 20.97
CA SER A 112 12.69 -35.40 19.62
C SER A 112 11.46 -35.69 18.75
N SER A 113 10.28 -35.84 19.35
CA SER A 113 9.01 -35.92 18.64
C SER A 113 8.43 -34.52 18.40
N ILE A 114 8.25 -34.11 17.14
CA ILE A 114 7.43 -32.94 16.80
C ILE A 114 5.98 -33.30 17.16
N LEU A 115 5.51 -32.82 18.30
CA LEU A 115 4.18 -33.16 18.80
C LEU A 115 3.11 -32.33 18.08
N ASN A 116 2.09 -33.03 17.59
CA ASN A 116 0.96 -32.41 16.91
C ASN A 116 0.00 -31.75 17.90
N HIS A 117 -0.52 -30.57 17.55
CA HIS A 117 -1.23 -29.56 18.37
C HIS A 117 -2.52 -30.02 19.10
N MET A 118 -2.91 -31.27 18.91
CA MET A 118 -4.23 -31.78 19.26
C MET A 118 -4.23 -32.78 20.41
N ALA A 119 -3.06 -33.33 20.75
CA ALA A 119 -2.96 -34.37 21.77
C ALA A 119 -3.18 -33.79 23.17
N LYS A 120 -4.23 -34.26 23.86
CA LYS A 120 -4.36 -34.10 25.31
C LYS A 120 -3.44 -35.10 26.00
N PHE A 121 -2.59 -34.65 26.92
CA PHE A 121 -1.66 -35.53 27.62
C PHE A 121 -2.23 -35.92 28.99
N LEU A 122 -2.41 -37.23 29.19
CA LEU A 122 -2.73 -37.80 30.47
C LEU A 122 -1.51 -38.56 30.96
N ILE A 123 -0.97 -38.20 32.11
CA ILE A 123 0.23 -38.82 32.67
C ILE A 123 -0.17 -39.49 33.97
N LEU A 124 -0.13 -40.82 33.96
CA LEU A 124 -0.39 -41.67 35.11
C LEU A 124 0.96 -42.02 35.73
N THR A 125 1.18 -41.64 36.98
CA THR A 125 2.41 -41.99 37.71
C THR A 125 2.10 -42.53 39.09
N SER A 126 2.82 -43.56 39.52
CA SER A 126 2.67 -44.13 40.86
C SER A 126 3.46 -43.34 41.92
N SER A 127 4.43 -42.53 41.48
CA SER A 127 5.43 -41.93 42.36
C SER A 127 4.93 -40.68 43.10
N LYS A 128 5.41 -40.49 44.35
CA LYS A 128 5.19 -39.31 45.21
C LYS A 128 5.81 -38.00 44.68
N ASN A 129 6.13 -37.93 43.39
CA ASN A 129 7.08 -36.97 42.86
C ASN A 129 6.39 -35.65 42.49
N THR A 130 6.03 -34.85 43.50
CA THR A 130 5.54 -33.46 43.33
C THR A 130 6.52 -32.57 42.57
N LYS A 131 7.81 -32.96 42.48
CA LYS A 131 8.79 -32.29 41.60
C LYS A 131 8.47 -32.56 40.13
N LEU A 132 8.00 -33.75 39.77
CA LEU A 132 7.64 -34.07 38.39
C LEU A 132 6.55 -33.14 37.85
N SER A 133 5.52 -32.84 38.65
CA SER A 133 4.45 -31.93 38.22
C SER A 133 4.93 -30.50 38.06
N LYS A 134 5.77 -30.01 38.97
CA LYS A 134 6.38 -28.69 38.85
C LYS A 134 7.31 -28.59 37.65
N THR A 135 8.20 -29.58 37.48
CA THR A 135 9.17 -29.61 36.37
C THR A 135 8.48 -29.84 35.02
N ALA A 136 7.41 -30.63 34.96
CA ALA A 136 6.57 -30.75 33.76
C ALA A 136 5.88 -29.42 33.43
N ALA A 137 5.32 -28.73 34.43
CA ALA A 137 4.68 -27.43 34.22
C ALA A 137 5.66 -26.37 33.67
N GLU A 138 6.93 -26.41 34.07
CA GLU A 138 7.98 -25.49 33.62
C GLU A 138 8.47 -25.77 32.18
N ASN A 139 8.44 -27.04 31.74
CA ASN A 139 9.18 -27.46 30.54
C ASN A 139 8.31 -28.04 29.42
N PHE A 140 7.18 -28.70 29.73
CA PHE A 140 6.27 -29.26 28.72
C PHE A 140 5.65 -28.20 27.79
N PRO A 141 5.41 -26.96 28.23
CA PRO A 141 5.02 -25.88 27.33
C PRO A 141 6.06 -25.59 26.24
N GLN A 142 7.36 -25.76 26.54
CA GLN A 142 8.44 -25.62 25.55
C GLN A 142 8.33 -26.69 24.45
N LEU A 143 7.76 -27.85 24.77
CA LEU A 143 7.51 -28.96 23.85
C LEU A 143 6.15 -28.88 23.12
N GLY A 144 5.33 -27.84 23.37
CA GLY A 144 3.99 -27.72 22.80
C GLY A 144 2.91 -28.56 23.50
N ILE A 145 3.20 -29.09 24.70
CA ILE A 145 2.25 -29.79 25.55
C ILE A 145 1.65 -28.77 26.52
N PHE A 146 0.48 -28.25 26.17
CA PHE A 146 -0.13 -27.12 26.88
C PHE A 146 -1.17 -27.51 27.92
N ASN A 147 -1.80 -28.68 27.73
CA ASN A 147 -2.80 -29.21 28.65
C ASN A 147 -2.37 -30.62 29.05
N PHE A 148 -2.07 -30.78 30.33
CA PHE A 148 -1.75 -32.09 30.86
C PHE A 148 -2.40 -32.29 32.22
N ALA A 149 -2.81 -33.53 32.47
CA ALA A 149 -3.23 -33.98 33.79
C ALA A 149 -2.21 -35.00 34.29
N ILE A 150 -1.59 -34.72 35.43
CA ILE A 150 -0.74 -35.69 36.13
C ILE A 150 -1.54 -36.26 37.28
N ILE A 151 -1.80 -37.55 37.22
CA ILE A 151 -2.46 -38.28 38.27
C ILE A 151 -1.38 -39.05 39.02
N HIS A 152 -1.28 -38.78 40.32
CA HIS A 152 -0.30 -39.42 41.19
C HIS A 152 -0.96 -39.94 42.46
N SER A 153 -0.41 -41.03 43.00
CA SER A 153 -0.83 -41.59 44.29
C SER A 153 0.10 -41.08 45.39
N GLU A 154 -0.46 -40.49 46.44
CA GLU A 154 0.28 -40.16 47.66
C GLU A 154 -0.49 -40.66 48.89
N ASN A 155 0.16 -41.53 49.67
CA ASN A 155 -0.37 -42.08 50.92
C ASN A 155 -1.79 -42.67 50.77
N SER A 156 -2.00 -43.46 49.71
CA SER A 156 -3.27 -44.12 49.37
C SER A 156 -4.43 -43.20 48.94
N SER A 157 -4.14 -41.90 48.74
CA SER A 157 -5.02 -40.92 48.10
C SER A 157 -4.53 -40.61 46.69
N ILE A 158 -5.47 -40.46 45.76
CA ILE A 158 -5.15 -40.06 44.38
C ILE A 158 -5.27 -38.53 44.29
N PHE A 159 -4.23 -37.91 43.78
CA PHE A 159 -4.17 -36.49 43.48
C PHE A 159 -4.13 -36.29 41.98
N THR A 160 -4.72 -35.19 41.53
CA THR A 160 -4.63 -34.77 40.14
C THR A 160 -4.14 -33.36 40.06
N THR A 161 -2.99 -33.21 39.42
CA THR A 161 -2.46 -31.92 39.03
C THR A 161 -2.89 -31.66 37.60
N ILE A 162 -3.84 -30.74 37.46
CA ILE A 162 -4.22 -30.22 36.15
C ILE A 162 -3.35 -29.00 35.92
N SER A 163 -2.60 -29.02 34.83
CA SER A 163 -1.90 -27.84 34.37
C SER A 163 -2.46 -27.43 33.03
N ASN A 164 -2.95 -26.20 32.99
CA ASN A 164 -3.30 -25.52 31.76
C ASN A 164 -2.35 -24.34 31.61
N HIS A 165 -1.37 -24.51 30.72
CA HIS A 165 -0.38 -23.47 30.45
C HIS A 165 -1.03 -22.18 29.91
N PHE A 166 -2.17 -22.27 29.23
CA PHE A 166 -2.84 -21.10 28.68
C PHE A 166 -3.35 -20.17 29.79
N THR A 167 -3.96 -20.72 30.84
CA THR A 167 -4.52 -19.89 31.93
C THR A 167 -3.51 -19.61 33.04
N ASN A 168 -2.26 -20.08 32.93
CA ASN A 168 -1.28 -20.13 34.03
C ASN A 168 -1.87 -20.75 35.32
N THR A 169 -2.92 -21.58 35.19
CA THR A 169 -3.51 -22.24 36.34
C THR A 169 -2.93 -23.63 36.47
N SER A 170 -2.39 -23.89 37.65
CA SER A 170 -2.10 -25.24 38.11
C SER A 170 -2.92 -25.47 39.36
N SER A 171 -3.76 -26.50 39.31
CA SER A 171 -4.54 -26.91 40.48
C SER A 171 -4.17 -28.34 40.79
N THR A 172 -3.61 -28.56 41.98
CA THR A 172 -3.48 -29.90 42.54
C THR A 172 -4.65 -30.10 43.49
N GLU A 173 -5.61 -30.92 43.07
CA GLU A 173 -6.75 -31.28 43.89
C GLU A 173 -6.65 -32.75 44.28
N GLN A 174 -7.04 -33.07 45.52
CA GLN A 174 -7.35 -34.45 45.87
C GLN A 174 -8.55 -34.86 45.01
N LEU A 175 -8.38 -35.90 44.22
CA LEU A 175 -9.30 -36.23 43.14
C LEU A 175 -10.70 -36.52 43.71
N LYS A 176 -11.64 -35.60 43.48
CA LYS A 176 -13.08 -35.83 43.69
C LYS A 176 -13.67 -36.54 42.46
N PRO A 177 -14.71 -37.37 42.60
CA PRO A 177 -15.25 -38.22 41.52
C PRO A 177 -15.89 -37.49 40.32
N LEU A 178 -15.81 -36.16 40.24
CA LEU A 178 -16.32 -35.34 39.13
C LEU A 178 -15.22 -35.07 38.10
N THR A 179 -15.18 -35.93 37.09
CA THR A 179 -14.32 -35.90 35.89
C THR A 179 -14.56 -34.70 34.96
N GLU A 180 -15.59 -33.88 35.21
CA GLU A 180 -16.04 -32.81 34.32
C GLU A 180 -15.06 -31.64 34.15
N LYS A 181 -14.05 -31.53 35.03
CA LYS A 181 -13.08 -30.42 35.04
C LYS A 181 -11.76 -30.69 34.31
N LEU A 182 -11.47 -31.94 33.94
CA LEU A 182 -10.09 -32.32 33.62
C LEU A 182 -9.59 -31.83 32.27
N PHE A 183 -10.48 -31.70 31.29
CA PHE A 183 -10.16 -31.08 29.99
C PHE A 183 -11.44 -30.49 29.40
N PRO A 184 -11.90 -29.32 29.86
CA PRO A 184 -13.00 -28.67 29.19
C PRO A 184 -12.60 -28.38 27.74
N ASP A 185 -13.60 -28.14 26.91
CA ASP A 185 -13.47 -27.94 25.47
C ASP A 185 -12.25 -27.08 25.10
N LYS A 186 -11.60 -27.31 23.95
CA LYS A 186 -10.40 -26.52 23.56
C LYS A 186 -10.66 -25.02 23.68
N LEU A 187 -11.89 -24.61 23.36
CA LEU A 187 -12.41 -23.25 23.45
C LEU A 187 -12.75 -22.80 24.88
N LYS A 188 -13.15 -23.69 25.78
CA LYS A 188 -13.36 -23.37 27.21
C LYS A 188 -12.04 -23.18 27.96
N ASN A 189 -10.96 -23.83 27.52
CA ASN A 189 -9.61 -23.64 28.09
C ASN A 189 -9.00 -22.27 27.76
N LEU A 190 -9.58 -21.52 26.82
CA LEU A 190 -9.15 -20.17 26.45
C LEU A 190 -9.87 -19.08 27.23
N ASN A 191 -10.88 -19.46 28.01
CA ASN A 191 -11.58 -18.51 28.86
C ASN A 191 -10.62 -17.97 29.93
N GLY A 192 -10.38 -16.66 29.90
CA GLY A 192 -9.38 -16.00 30.74
C GLY A 192 -7.94 -16.07 30.23
N TYR A 193 -7.69 -16.50 28.99
CA TYR A 193 -6.35 -16.50 28.39
C TYR A 193 -5.77 -15.09 28.30
N HIS A 194 -4.44 -14.95 28.39
CA HIS A 194 -3.72 -13.70 28.15
C HIS A 194 -2.96 -13.78 26.82
N TYR A 195 -3.48 -13.14 25.78
CA TYR A 195 -2.84 -13.02 24.47
C TYR A 195 -1.65 -12.07 24.52
N ARG A 196 -0.45 -12.52 24.18
CA ARG A 196 0.74 -11.67 24.05
C ARG A 196 0.96 -11.37 22.58
N ILE A 197 0.70 -10.14 22.18
CA ILE A 197 0.69 -9.75 20.77
C ILE A 197 1.76 -8.70 20.56
N ILE A 198 2.66 -8.96 19.62
CA ILE A 198 3.65 -7.98 19.24
C ILE A 198 3.11 -7.10 18.11
N VAL A 199 3.20 -5.79 18.30
CA VAL A 199 2.79 -4.79 17.32
C VAL A 199 4.05 -4.14 16.75
N HIS A 200 4.28 -4.33 15.46
CA HIS A 200 5.36 -3.63 14.76
C HIS A 200 4.81 -2.30 14.26
N HIS A 201 5.44 -1.17 14.62
CA HIS A 201 5.03 0.15 14.16
C HIS A 201 5.23 0.31 12.66
N LEU A 202 4.14 0.48 11.91
CA LEU A 202 4.22 0.67 10.48
C LEU A 202 3.01 1.43 9.97
N MET A 203 3.21 2.66 9.50
CA MET A 203 2.13 3.62 9.25
C MET A 203 0.90 3.07 8.51
N SER A 204 1.05 2.20 7.50
CA SER A 204 -0.09 1.63 6.76
C SER A 204 -0.94 0.64 7.59
N TYR A 205 -0.41 0.11 8.69
CA TYR A 205 -0.98 -1.02 9.42
C TYR A 205 -1.19 -0.77 10.91
N SER A 206 -0.27 -0.04 11.55
CA SER A 206 -0.27 0.32 12.95
C SER A 206 0.38 1.70 13.15
N LEU A 207 -0.22 2.51 14.00
CA LEU A 207 0.29 3.81 14.41
C LEU A 207 0.41 3.84 15.91
N ILE A 208 1.55 4.26 16.42
CA ILE A 208 1.73 4.52 17.85
C ILE A 208 1.42 5.99 18.08
N ASN A 209 0.54 6.27 19.03
CA ASN A 209 0.39 7.58 19.61
C ASN A 209 1.50 7.78 20.64
N GLU A 210 2.53 8.54 20.28
CA GLU A 210 3.68 8.81 21.14
C GLU A 210 3.30 9.48 22.47
N GLU A 211 2.21 10.26 22.51
CA GLU A 211 1.80 11.01 23.70
C GLU A 211 1.25 10.10 24.81
N ASN A 212 0.48 9.07 24.43
CA ASN A 212 -0.25 8.22 25.38
C ASN A 212 0.23 6.77 25.40
N SER A 213 1.23 6.41 24.59
CA SER A 213 1.65 5.02 24.35
C SER A 213 0.50 4.10 23.88
N ASP A 214 -0.59 4.69 23.39
CA ASP A 214 -1.67 3.94 22.75
C ASP A 214 -1.29 3.67 21.30
N PHE A 215 -1.95 2.70 20.66
CA PHE A 215 -1.69 2.41 19.25
C PHE A 215 -2.97 2.07 18.51
N VAL A 216 -3.09 2.56 17.29
CA VAL A 216 -4.19 2.22 16.39
C VAL A 216 -3.65 1.22 15.39
N ALA A 217 -4.16 -0.01 15.38
CA ALA A 217 -3.79 -1.00 14.37
C ALA A 217 -5.01 -1.60 13.70
N LYS A 218 -4.89 -1.83 12.39
CA LYS A 218 -6.01 -2.31 11.57
C LYS A 218 -6.65 -3.59 12.10
N ASN A 219 -5.82 -4.53 12.54
CA ASN A 219 -6.26 -5.82 13.05
C ASN A 219 -6.41 -5.87 14.58
N ARG A 220 -6.23 -4.74 15.29
CA ARG A 220 -6.50 -4.63 16.73
C ARG A 220 -7.95 -5.00 17.06
N TYR A 221 -8.90 -4.44 16.30
CA TYR A 221 -10.34 -4.68 16.49
C TYR A 221 -10.73 -6.16 16.38
N LEU A 222 -10.16 -6.88 15.41
CA LEU A 222 -10.38 -8.32 15.27
C LEU A 222 -9.93 -9.05 16.55
N ILE A 223 -8.72 -8.76 17.02
CA ILE A 223 -8.17 -9.37 18.23
C ILE A 223 -9.02 -9.02 19.45
N ASP A 224 -9.40 -7.75 19.64
CA ASP A 224 -10.19 -7.31 20.78
C ASP A 224 -11.56 -8.03 20.81
N ILE A 225 -12.21 -8.19 19.66
CA ILE A 225 -13.46 -8.95 19.55
C ILE A 225 -13.24 -10.42 19.87
N ILE A 226 -12.16 -11.03 19.39
CA ILE A 226 -11.80 -12.41 19.73
C ILE A 226 -11.64 -12.55 21.25
N CYS A 227 -10.92 -11.62 21.87
CA CYS A 227 -10.71 -11.59 23.32
C CYS A 227 -12.03 -11.44 24.08
N GLN A 228 -12.91 -10.54 23.65
CA GLN A 228 -14.22 -10.34 24.26
C GLN A 228 -15.11 -11.60 24.16
N LEU A 229 -15.17 -12.22 22.97
CA LEU A 229 -15.94 -13.44 22.74
C LEU A 229 -15.45 -14.62 23.58
N GLN A 230 -14.17 -14.61 23.94
CA GLN A 230 -13.54 -15.65 24.74
C GLN A 230 -13.36 -15.26 26.21
N ASN A 231 -13.80 -14.07 26.63
CA ASN A 231 -13.51 -13.51 27.96
C ASN A 231 -12.02 -13.65 28.32
N ALA A 232 -11.16 -13.36 27.34
CA ALA A 232 -9.71 -13.34 27.42
C ALA A 232 -9.20 -11.89 27.54
N LYS A 233 -7.91 -11.76 27.87
CA LYS A 233 -7.19 -10.49 27.94
C LYS A 233 -6.10 -10.47 26.88
N VAL A 234 -5.66 -9.28 26.50
CA VAL A 234 -4.60 -9.08 25.52
C VAL A 234 -3.58 -8.07 26.04
N ASP A 235 -2.32 -8.43 25.91
CA ASP A 235 -1.14 -7.64 26.23
C ASP A 235 -0.43 -7.30 24.91
N TYR A 236 -0.47 -6.03 24.53
CA TYR A 236 0.18 -5.53 23.32
C TYR A 236 1.59 -5.04 23.63
N ASN A 237 2.58 -5.72 23.05
CA ASN A 237 3.98 -5.36 23.15
C ASN A 237 4.38 -4.62 21.89
N ILE A 238 4.59 -3.32 22.00
CA ILE A 238 4.95 -2.47 20.88
C ILE A 238 6.46 -2.58 20.63
N LEU A 239 6.84 -2.99 19.43
CA LEU A 239 8.23 -2.98 19.00
C LEU A 239 8.51 -1.63 18.30
N PRO A 240 9.39 -0.77 18.85
CA PRO A 240 9.76 0.49 18.21
C PRO A 240 10.41 0.19 16.86
N SER A 241 10.16 1.03 15.84
CA SER A 241 10.71 0.79 14.50
C SER A 241 12.23 0.99 14.51
N VAL A 242 12.98 -0.11 14.61
CA VAL A 242 14.39 -0.18 14.21
C VAL A 242 14.41 -0.63 12.74
N ASN A 243 15.57 -0.62 12.08
CA ASN A 243 15.77 -1.16 10.73
C ASN A 243 14.89 -2.41 10.46
N VAL A 244 14.23 -2.44 9.30
CA VAL A 244 13.22 -3.46 8.95
C VAL A 244 13.79 -4.88 9.09
N PHE A 245 15.05 -5.09 8.74
CA PHE A 245 15.71 -6.39 8.84
C PHE A 245 15.90 -6.86 10.28
N ASP A 246 16.46 -5.99 11.14
CA ASP A 246 16.66 -6.29 12.56
C ASP A 246 15.31 -6.58 13.24
N THR A 247 14.27 -5.86 12.81
CA THR A 247 12.90 -6.05 13.30
C THR A 247 12.33 -7.41 12.88
N ILE A 248 12.57 -7.88 11.65
CA ILE A 248 12.15 -9.22 11.20
C ILE A 248 12.82 -10.28 12.08
N GLU A 249 14.15 -10.25 12.22
CA GLU A 249 14.89 -11.23 13.01
C GLU A 249 14.42 -11.26 14.47
N GLN A 250 14.19 -10.07 15.07
CA GLN A 250 13.63 -9.96 16.41
C GLN A 250 12.22 -10.53 16.51
N LEU A 251 11.34 -10.22 15.55
CA LEU A 251 9.99 -10.77 15.52
C LEU A 251 10.02 -12.30 15.39
N GLU A 252 10.82 -12.84 14.47
CA GLU A 252 10.99 -14.28 14.29
C GLU A 252 11.50 -14.92 15.58
N MET A 253 12.50 -14.34 16.23
CA MET A 253 13.03 -14.82 17.51
C MET A 253 11.95 -14.79 18.61
N LEU A 254 11.19 -13.70 18.76
CA LEU A 254 10.16 -13.56 19.79
C LEU A 254 9.01 -14.56 19.60
N ILE A 255 8.62 -14.80 18.35
CA ILE A 255 7.58 -15.77 17.97
C ILE A 255 8.07 -17.21 18.14
N ASN A 256 9.26 -17.54 17.61
CA ASN A 256 9.83 -18.88 17.65
C ASN A 256 10.18 -19.31 19.08
N ASN A 257 10.65 -18.36 19.90
CA ASN A 257 10.88 -18.58 21.33
C ASN A 257 9.60 -18.50 22.16
N ARG A 258 8.43 -18.33 21.54
CA ARG A 258 7.10 -18.27 22.18
C ARG A 258 6.96 -17.20 23.26
N GLN A 259 7.74 -16.12 23.14
CA GLN A 259 7.59 -14.94 23.98
C GLN A 259 6.35 -14.14 23.57
N MET A 260 5.98 -14.22 22.29
CA MET A 260 4.77 -13.66 21.70
C MET A 260 3.96 -14.76 21.02
N ASP A 261 2.64 -14.62 21.02
CA ASP A 261 1.73 -15.60 20.44
C ASP A 261 1.41 -15.26 18.96
N LEU A 262 1.21 -13.98 18.67
CA LEU A 262 0.85 -13.44 17.36
C LEU A 262 1.58 -12.14 17.08
N THR A 263 1.76 -11.83 15.80
CA THR A 263 2.14 -10.48 15.36
C THR A 263 0.97 -9.74 14.74
N LEU A 264 0.90 -8.45 15.04
CA LEU A 264 0.19 -7.47 14.23
C LEU A 264 1.24 -6.69 13.43
N SER A 265 1.91 -7.40 12.52
CA SER A 265 2.83 -6.82 11.56
C SER A 265 2.28 -6.98 10.16
N GLU A 266 2.87 -6.26 9.21
CA GLU A 266 2.73 -6.68 7.82
C GLU A 266 3.24 -8.11 7.64
N PRO A 267 2.70 -8.85 6.65
CA PRO A 267 3.22 -10.16 6.27
C PRO A 267 4.63 -9.95 5.74
N LEU A 268 5.59 -10.10 6.63
CA LEU A 268 6.98 -10.23 6.25
C LEU A 268 7.07 -11.66 5.70
N LYS A 269 7.82 -11.89 4.61
CA LYS A 269 8.19 -13.26 4.23
C LYS A 269 9.13 -13.78 5.32
N MET A 270 8.57 -14.08 6.48
CA MET A 270 9.26 -14.71 7.57
C MET A 270 9.60 -16.11 7.09
N SER A 271 10.87 -16.48 7.29
CA SER A 271 11.38 -17.82 7.06
C SER A 271 10.71 -18.85 8.00
N ILE A 272 9.92 -18.37 8.96
CA ILE A 272 9.19 -19.17 9.93
C ILE A 272 8.32 -20.22 9.23
N GLU A 273 8.64 -21.49 9.50
CA GLU A 273 7.67 -22.59 9.51
C GLU A 273 6.65 -22.29 10.60
N GLY A 274 5.68 -21.42 10.31
CA GLY A 274 4.72 -20.87 11.26
C GLY A 274 3.32 -21.04 10.74
N SER A 275 2.34 -21.15 11.64
CA SER A 275 0.96 -21.15 11.17
C SER A 275 0.54 -19.69 10.89
N ARG A 276 -0.22 -19.51 9.81
CA ARG A 276 -0.62 -18.19 9.31
C ARG A 276 -2.13 -18.10 9.27
N VAL A 277 -2.67 -16.99 9.75
CA VAL A 277 -4.07 -16.64 9.51
C VAL A 277 -4.11 -15.87 8.20
N ILE A 278 -4.72 -16.44 7.17
CA ILE A 278 -4.93 -15.75 5.90
C ILE A 278 -6.08 -14.79 6.09
N THR A 279 -5.80 -13.50 5.92
CA THR A 279 -6.85 -12.49 5.83
C THR A 279 -7.32 -12.39 4.38
N PHE A 280 -8.60 -12.11 4.19
CA PHE A 280 -9.20 -11.85 2.87
C PHE A 280 -8.85 -10.48 2.30
N GLU A 281 -7.88 -9.78 2.90
CA GLU A 281 -7.42 -8.52 2.38
C GLU A 281 -6.44 -8.78 1.24
N GLU A 282 -6.93 -8.58 0.02
CA GLU A 282 -6.08 -8.46 -1.15
C GLU A 282 -5.32 -7.13 -1.07
N LYS A 283 -4.00 -7.24 -1.06
CA LYS A 283 -3.07 -6.15 -1.28
C LYS A 283 -2.35 -6.40 -2.58
N ALA A 284 -1.94 -5.35 -3.26
CA ALA A 284 -1.12 -5.51 -4.44
C ALA A 284 0.17 -4.71 -4.32
N LEU A 285 1.12 -5.03 -5.18
CA LEU A 285 2.11 -4.06 -5.57
C LEU A 285 1.48 -3.05 -6.52
N CYS A 286 1.85 -1.80 -6.35
CA CYS A 286 1.52 -0.67 -7.22
C CYS A 286 2.79 0.11 -7.53
N ALA A 287 2.68 1.00 -8.51
CA ALA A 287 3.67 2.04 -8.74
C ALA A 287 3.04 3.40 -8.48
N ILE A 288 3.82 4.33 -7.93
CA ILE A 288 3.51 5.75 -8.03
C ILE A 288 4.45 6.38 -9.04
N ALA A 289 3.88 7.17 -9.94
CA ALA A 289 4.61 7.86 -10.99
C ALA A 289 4.44 9.37 -10.80
N PRO A 290 5.47 10.17 -11.11
CA PRO A 290 5.35 11.61 -11.07
C PRO A 290 4.32 12.07 -12.11
N TYR A 291 3.56 13.12 -11.80
CA TYR A 291 2.89 13.85 -12.86
C TYR A 291 3.97 14.36 -13.83
N GLY A 292 3.83 14.04 -15.12
CA GLY A 292 4.84 14.40 -16.12
C GLY A 292 5.27 15.86 -16.01
N GLN A 293 6.55 16.14 -16.19
CA GLN A 293 7.07 17.51 -16.10
C GLN A 293 6.21 18.43 -16.96
N LYS A 294 5.70 19.51 -16.34
CA LYS A 294 4.92 20.52 -17.06
C LYS A 294 5.72 20.93 -18.31
N PRO A 295 5.21 20.71 -19.53
CA PRO A 295 5.94 21.08 -20.73
C PRO A 295 6.27 22.57 -20.64
N LYS A 296 7.57 22.92 -20.71
CA LYS A 296 8.03 24.31 -20.57
C LYS A 296 7.47 25.22 -21.67
N ASP A 297 7.08 24.66 -22.82
CA ASP A 297 6.57 25.36 -23.99
C ASP A 297 5.04 25.23 -24.15
N VAL A 298 4.29 25.54 -23.09
CA VAL A 298 2.83 25.41 -23.09
C VAL A 298 2.18 26.22 -24.22
N ILE A 299 2.73 27.39 -24.56
CA ILE A 299 2.00 28.39 -25.35
C ILE A 299 1.89 28.02 -26.83
N ARG A 300 2.86 27.26 -27.37
CA ARG A 300 2.80 26.80 -28.76
C ARG A 300 1.77 25.68 -29.00
N ILE A 301 1.22 25.08 -27.94
CA ILE A 301 0.34 23.91 -28.03
C ILE A 301 -1.15 24.32 -28.14
N PHE A 302 -1.52 25.54 -27.74
CA PHE A 302 -2.94 25.92 -27.56
C PHE A 302 -3.74 26.07 -28.85
N ILE A 303 -3.09 26.34 -29.98
CA ILE A 303 -3.75 26.51 -31.27
C ILE A 303 -2.91 25.80 -32.31
N ASP A 304 -3.52 24.82 -32.99
CA ASP A 304 -2.91 24.18 -34.15
C ASP A 304 -2.43 25.26 -35.11
N GLY A 305 -1.17 25.17 -35.57
CA GLY A 305 -0.60 26.09 -36.53
C GLY A 305 -1.48 26.23 -37.79
N TRP A 306 -2.20 25.16 -38.14
CA TRP A 306 -3.20 25.17 -39.21
C TRP A 306 -4.38 26.12 -38.93
N PHE A 307 -4.88 26.15 -37.69
CA PHE A 307 -5.98 27.04 -37.32
C PHE A 307 -5.54 28.50 -37.32
N LEU A 308 -4.36 28.82 -36.78
CA LEU A 308 -3.78 30.17 -36.87
C LEU A 308 -3.58 30.59 -38.33
N GLY A 309 -3.07 29.67 -39.17
CA GLY A 309 -2.93 29.89 -40.61
C GLY A 309 -4.27 30.17 -41.29
N ALA A 310 -5.30 29.37 -41.01
CA ALA A 310 -6.64 29.54 -41.56
C ALA A 310 -7.28 30.87 -41.12
N LEU A 311 -7.07 31.29 -39.87
CA LEU A 311 -7.53 32.57 -39.35
C LEU A 311 -6.83 33.74 -40.06
N GLY A 312 -5.52 33.65 -40.26
CA GLY A 312 -4.76 34.63 -41.04
C GLY A 312 -5.24 34.75 -42.49
N ILE A 313 -5.47 33.61 -43.16
CA ILE A 313 -6.01 33.58 -44.54
C ILE A 313 -7.43 34.14 -44.58
N SER A 314 -8.27 33.84 -43.59
CA SER A 314 -9.64 34.36 -43.51
C SER A 314 -9.64 35.88 -43.33
N PHE A 315 -8.75 36.39 -42.48
CA PHE A 315 -8.55 37.82 -42.27
C PHE A 315 -8.09 38.53 -43.56
N LEU A 316 -7.11 37.96 -44.26
CA LEU A 316 -6.64 38.46 -45.55
C LEU A 316 -7.76 38.45 -46.60
N SER A 317 -8.55 37.38 -46.63
CA SER A 317 -9.67 37.20 -47.57
C SER A 317 -10.75 38.26 -47.35
N VAL A 318 -11.09 38.53 -46.09
CA VAL A 318 -12.02 39.60 -45.70
C VAL A 318 -11.49 40.97 -46.13
N MET A 319 -10.21 41.26 -45.92
CA MET A 319 -9.60 42.51 -46.39
C MET A 319 -9.70 42.68 -47.90
N ILE A 320 -9.41 41.62 -48.67
CA ILE A 320 -9.48 41.63 -50.14
C ILE A 320 -10.92 41.87 -50.60
N ILE A 321 -11.89 41.15 -50.03
CA ILE A 321 -13.31 41.29 -50.37
C ILE A 321 -13.80 42.71 -50.04
N TRP A 322 -13.46 43.22 -48.86
CA TRP A 322 -13.83 44.58 -48.42
C TRP A 322 -13.28 45.63 -49.40
N ARG A 323 -12.02 45.46 -49.84
CA ARG A 323 -11.41 46.33 -50.83
C ARG A 323 -12.13 46.29 -52.17
N LEU A 324 -12.42 45.10 -52.68
CA LEU A 324 -13.14 44.93 -53.95
C LEU A 324 -14.51 45.61 -53.90
N TYR A 325 -15.16 45.60 -52.73
CA TYR A 325 -16.44 46.25 -52.51
C TYR A 325 -16.34 47.80 -52.50
N GLN A 326 -15.24 48.35 -51.97
CA GLN A 326 -15.02 49.79 -51.88
C GLN A 326 -14.62 50.49 -53.18
N ASN A 327 -13.98 49.77 -54.12
CA ASN A 327 -13.59 50.30 -55.43
C ASN A 327 -14.77 50.87 -56.27
N ARG A 328 -16.02 50.77 -55.78
CA ARG A 328 -17.22 51.36 -56.37
C ARG A 328 -17.58 52.77 -55.85
N GLY A 329 -16.73 53.45 -55.08
CA GLY A 329 -16.93 54.89 -54.80
C GLY A 329 -16.35 55.48 -53.51
N ALA A 330 -15.60 54.74 -52.69
CA ALA A 330 -14.96 55.29 -51.49
C ALA A 330 -13.47 54.92 -51.43
N VAL A 331 -12.62 55.92 -51.18
CA VAL A 331 -11.16 55.80 -51.08
C VAL A 331 -10.77 55.67 -49.60
N GLU A 332 -11.17 54.59 -48.93
CA GLU A 332 -10.47 54.22 -47.69
C GLU A 332 -9.19 53.47 -48.07
N SER A 333 -8.13 53.66 -47.29
CA SER A 333 -6.86 53.00 -47.53
C SER A 333 -6.90 51.54 -47.06
N HIS A 334 -6.02 50.67 -47.61
CA HIS A 334 -5.90 49.28 -47.15
C HIS A 334 -5.62 49.19 -45.63
N TRP A 335 -4.91 50.19 -45.11
CA TRP A 335 -4.57 50.30 -43.69
C TRP A 335 -5.79 50.60 -42.82
N GLU A 336 -6.71 51.45 -43.26
CA GLU A 336 -7.94 51.72 -42.50
C GLU A 336 -8.79 50.46 -42.34
N ILE A 337 -8.94 49.67 -43.41
CA ILE A 337 -9.65 48.38 -43.37
C ILE A 337 -8.95 47.43 -42.39
N PHE A 338 -7.61 47.34 -42.46
CA PHE A 338 -6.83 46.52 -41.54
C PHE A 338 -7.06 46.94 -40.08
N PHE A 339 -6.97 48.24 -39.76
CA PHE A 339 -7.17 48.75 -38.41
C PHE A 339 -8.58 48.54 -37.89
N ILE A 340 -9.60 48.69 -38.76
CA ILE A 340 -10.98 48.41 -38.40
C ILE A 340 -11.12 46.94 -38.00
N LEU A 341 -10.65 46.01 -38.83
CA LEU A 341 -10.72 44.57 -38.55
C LEU A 341 -9.90 44.19 -37.31
N PHE A 342 -8.73 44.79 -37.13
CA PHE A 342 -7.87 44.58 -35.96
C PHE A 342 -8.54 45.06 -34.67
N LYS A 343 -9.22 46.21 -34.68
CA LYS A 343 -10.01 46.68 -33.53
C LYS A 343 -11.10 45.69 -33.16
N PHE A 344 -11.84 45.15 -34.14
CA PHE A 344 -12.84 44.11 -33.88
C PHE A 344 -12.23 42.81 -33.33
N LEU A 345 -11.02 42.45 -33.77
CA LEU A 345 -10.29 41.31 -33.23
C LEU A 345 -10.05 41.44 -31.72
N HIS A 346 -9.80 42.67 -31.26
CA HIS A 346 -9.65 43.03 -29.85
C HIS A 346 -10.96 43.39 -29.13
N GLY A 347 -12.12 43.17 -29.75
CA GLY A 347 -13.42 43.52 -29.18
C GLY A 347 -13.67 45.02 -29.05
N GLN A 348 -12.89 45.86 -29.73
CA GLN A 348 -13.06 47.31 -29.75
C GLN A 348 -13.98 47.73 -30.90
N SER A 349 -14.87 48.68 -30.64
CA SER A 349 -15.70 49.29 -31.68
C SER A 349 -14.90 50.25 -32.55
N SER A 350 -15.21 50.29 -33.84
CA SER A 350 -14.71 51.33 -34.75
C SER A 350 -15.86 52.25 -35.19
N GLU A 351 -15.61 53.56 -35.22
CA GLU A 351 -16.55 54.52 -35.79
C GLU A 351 -16.59 54.38 -37.30
N ILE A 352 -17.66 53.80 -37.82
CA ILE A 352 -17.86 53.64 -39.25
C ILE A 352 -18.89 54.66 -39.70
N LYS A 353 -18.46 55.56 -40.59
CA LYS A 353 -19.33 56.59 -41.15
C LYS A 353 -20.51 55.89 -41.85
N ARG A 354 -21.73 56.11 -41.32
CA ARG A 354 -23.01 55.48 -41.71
C ARG A 354 -23.41 55.63 -43.19
N LYS A 355 -22.61 56.30 -44.03
CA LYS A 355 -22.90 56.45 -45.48
C LYS A 355 -22.72 55.16 -46.29
N ASN A 356 -22.20 54.08 -45.70
CA ASN A 356 -21.91 52.84 -46.42
C ASN A 356 -23.07 51.84 -46.45
N ARG A 357 -23.20 51.17 -47.61
CA ARG A 357 -24.28 50.28 -48.06
C ARG A 357 -24.55 49.12 -47.07
N LYS A 358 -25.82 48.71 -46.93
CA LYS A 358 -26.31 47.60 -46.07
C LYS A 358 -25.43 46.32 -46.09
N ILE A 359 -24.83 46.02 -47.24
CA ILE A 359 -23.96 44.85 -47.44
C ILE A 359 -22.67 44.92 -46.61
N LEU A 360 -22.07 46.11 -46.46
CA LEU A 360 -20.87 46.28 -45.63
C LEU A 360 -21.19 46.02 -44.15
N LEU A 361 -22.34 46.53 -43.71
CA LEU A 361 -22.86 46.35 -42.35
C LEU A 361 -23.12 44.86 -42.06
N PHE A 362 -23.68 44.13 -43.02
CA PHE A 362 -23.88 42.68 -42.92
C PHE A 362 -22.54 41.92 -42.86
N MET A 363 -21.58 42.23 -43.74
CA MET A 363 -20.25 41.61 -43.70
C MET A 363 -19.55 41.85 -42.36
N MET A 364 -19.66 43.05 -41.82
CA MET A 364 -19.14 43.38 -40.51
C MET A 364 -19.78 42.60 -39.38
N GLN A 365 -21.11 42.48 -39.38
CA GLN A 365 -21.82 41.66 -38.40
C GLN A 365 -21.38 40.20 -38.48
N LEU A 366 -21.18 39.66 -39.68
CA LEU A 366 -20.66 38.31 -39.87
C LEU A 366 -19.24 38.14 -39.31
N ILE A 367 -18.35 39.11 -39.55
CA ILE A 367 -16.99 39.11 -39.02
C ILE A 367 -17.02 39.19 -37.49
N ILE A 368 -17.80 40.11 -36.91
CA ILE A 368 -17.95 40.25 -35.46
C ILE A 368 -18.45 38.94 -34.85
N PHE A 369 -19.47 38.32 -35.45
CA PHE A 369 -19.99 37.03 -35.01
C PHE A 369 -18.93 35.93 -35.07
N MET A 370 -18.20 35.84 -36.19
CA MET A 370 -17.11 34.88 -36.34
C MET A 370 -16.02 35.09 -35.27
N MET A 371 -15.61 36.33 -35.01
CA MET A 371 -14.61 36.65 -34.00
C MET A 371 -15.10 36.35 -32.58
N LEU A 372 -16.38 36.59 -32.28
CA LEU A 372 -16.99 36.22 -31.00
C LEU A 372 -16.94 34.70 -30.78
N VAL A 373 -17.36 33.92 -31.79
CA VAL A 373 -17.32 32.45 -31.74
C VAL A 373 -15.88 31.97 -31.56
N LEU A 374 -14.94 32.50 -32.35
CA LEU A 374 -13.52 32.15 -32.27
C LEU A 374 -12.93 32.45 -30.89
N ASN A 375 -13.17 33.64 -30.33
CA ASN A 375 -12.67 34.01 -29.00
C ASN A 375 -13.28 33.13 -27.90
N THR A 376 -14.58 32.82 -27.99
CA THR A 376 -15.26 31.97 -27.01
C THR A 376 -14.72 30.53 -27.06
N VAL A 377 -14.55 29.98 -28.27
CA VAL A 377 -13.96 28.65 -28.49
C VAL A 377 -12.53 28.61 -27.98
N TYR A 378 -11.73 29.65 -28.27
CA TYR A 378 -10.36 29.75 -27.79
C TYR A 378 -10.26 29.79 -26.26
N GLN A 379 -11.08 30.60 -25.60
CA GLN A 379 -11.16 30.62 -24.13
C GLN A 379 -11.58 29.26 -23.57
N GLY A 380 -12.55 28.59 -24.21
CA GLY A 380 -12.97 27.24 -23.84
C GLY A 380 -11.83 26.22 -23.96
N PHE A 381 -11.03 26.28 -25.04
CA PHE A 381 -9.87 25.41 -25.24
C PHE A 381 -8.76 25.66 -24.22
N ILE A 382 -8.42 26.92 -23.93
CA ILE A 382 -7.42 27.25 -22.90
C ILE A 382 -7.89 26.71 -21.55
N THR A 383 -9.14 26.98 -21.18
CA THR A 383 -9.70 26.54 -19.88
C THR A 383 -9.72 25.02 -19.79
N SER A 384 -10.21 24.34 -20.83
CA SER A 384 -10.23 22.87 -20.91
C SER A 384 -8.83 22.26 -20.88
N HIS A 385 -7.85 22.88 -21.53
CA HIS A 385 -6.46 22.43 -21.54
C HIS A 385 -5.78 22.63 -20.18
N GLU A 386 -5.99 23.77 -19.52
CA GLU A 386 -5.44 23.99 -18.18
C GLU A 386 -6.08 23.03 -17.16
N ILE A 387 -7.38 22.77 -17.28
CA ILE A 387 -8.05 21.71 -16.52
C ILE A 387 -7.42 20.35 -16.85
N SER A 388 -7.24 20.00 -18.13
CA SER A 388 -6.68 18.70 -18.52
C SER A 388 -5.22 18.52 -18.13
N LYS A 389 -4.44 19.60 -18.06
CA LYS A 389 -3.08 19.64 -17.49
C LYS A 389 -3.04 19.19 -16.03
N TYR A 390 -4.00 19.65 -15.23
CA TYR A 390 -4.13 19.22 -13.83
C TYR A 390 -4.53 17.75 -13.72
N TYR A 391 -5.28 17.24 -14.70
CA TYR A 391 -5.59 15.81 -14.80
C TYR A 391 -4.53 15.00 -15.56
N GLY A 392 -3.48 15.64 -16.08
CA GLY A 392 -2.31 15.09 -16.74
C GLY A 392 -2.47 14.70 -18.21
N GLU A 393 -1.41 14.92 -19.00
CA GLU A 393 -1.08 14.15 -20.22
C GLU A 393 -1.21 12.64 -19.96
N LYS A 394 -1.30 11.82 -21.03
CA LYS A 394 -1.45 10.34 -21.00
C LYS A 394 -0.85 9.74 -19.72
N LYS A 395 -1.70 9.54 -18.71
CA LYS A 395 -1.30 8.85 -17.49
C LYS A 395 -0.80 7.49 -17.93
N ILE A 396 0.39 7.13 -17.45
CA ILE A 396 0.90 5.77 -17.58
C ILE A 396 -0.18 4.83 -17.05
N LYS A 397 -0.66 3.95 -17.94
CA LYS A 397 -1.81 3.08 -17.64
C LYS A 397 -1.39 1.75 -17.04
N SER A 398 -0.18 1.31 -17.37
CA SER A 398 0.35 0.01 -17.00
C SER A 398 1.78 0.10 -16.51
N ILE A 399 2.19 -0.91 -15.75
CA ILE A 399 3.58 -1.05 -15.31
C ILE A 399 4.49 -1.30 -16.52
N ASP A 400 4.01 -2.03 -17.53
CA ASP A 400 4.81 -2.28 -18.74
C ASP A 400 5.12 -0.99 -19.50
N GLU A 401 4.16 -0.07 -19.61
CA GLU A 401 4.39 1.26 -20.20
C GLU A 401 5.45 2.04 -19.41
N LEU A 402 5.44 1.89 -18.08
CA LEU A 402 6.40 2.51 -17.17
C LEU A 402 7.80 1.89 -17.29
N LEU A 403 7.90 0.57 -17.40
CA LEU A 403 9.17 -0.16 -17.51
C LEU A 403 9.86 0.06 -18.86
N VAL A 404 9.12 0.41 -19.91
CA VAL A 404 9.68 0.73 -21.25
C VAL A 404 10.24 2.16 -21.32
N ARG A 405 9.84 3.06 -20.42
CA ARG A 405 10.30 4.44 -20.39
C ARG A 405 11.73 4.57 -19.86
N ASN A 406 12.64 5.15 -20.65
CA ASN A 406 14.05 5.35 -20.26
C ASN A 406 14.29 6.70 -19.56
N ASP A 407 13.31 7.60 -19.55
CA ASP A 407 13.38 8.93 -18.94
C ASP A 407 13.08 8.95 -17.44
N LEU A 408 12.73 7.78 -16.89
CA LEU A 408 12.29 7.62 -15.50
C LEU A 408 13.21 6.65 -14.75
N GLU A 409 13.66 7.09 -13.58
CA GLU A 409 14.40 6.28 -12.62
C GLU A 409 13.42 5.43 -11.80
N ILE A 410 13.75 4.16 -11.52
CA ILE A 410 12.87 3.29 -10.74
C ILE A 410 13.48 3.05 -9.37
N SER A 411 12.77 3.44 -8.33
CA SER A 411 13.07 3.12 -6.94
C SER A 411 12.14 2.00 -6.46
N VAL A 412 12.70 0.90 -5.98
CA VAL A 412 11.93 -0.27 -5.54
C VAL A 412 12.32 -0.65 -4.12
N GLY A 413 11.32 -0.85 -3.26
CA GLY A 413 11.56 -1.38 -1.93
C GLY A 413 11.86 -2.87 -1.98
N ILE A 414 12.62 -3.36 -1.00
CA ILE A 414 13.25 -4.69 -1.02
C ILE A 414 12.24 -5.82 -1.26
N ASN A 415 11.10 -5.79 -0.55
CA ASN A 415 10.05 -6.81 -0.74
C ASN A 415 9.40 -6.76 -2.12
N ALA A 416 9.25 -5.55 -2.68
CA ALA A 416 8.72 -5.36 -4.02
C ALA A 416 9.71 -5.84 -5.08
N ASP A 417 11.02 -5.65 -4.87
CA ASP A 417 12.04 -6.14 -5.82
C ASP A 417 11.95 -7.64 -6.03
N ILE A 418 11.92 -8.42 -4.94
CA ILE A 418 11.80 -9.89 -4.99
C ILE A 418 10.55 -10.32 -5.79
N MET A 419 9.43 -9.62 -5.60
CA MET A 419 8.19 -9.93 -6.30
C MET A 419 8.22 -9.48 -7.78
N MET A 420 8.95 -8.41 -8.10
CA MET A 420 9.11 -7.88 -9.45
C MET A 420 10.10 -8.69 -10.30
N GLU A 421 10.94 -9.53 -9.70
CA GLU A 421 11.91 -10.36 -10.43
C GLU A 421 11.25 -11.30 -11.46
N ILE A 422 9.96 -11.61 -11.36
CA ILE A 422 9.26 -12.40 -12.38
C ILE A 422 8.99 -11.64 -13.69
N ASN A 423 9.13 -10.31 -13.70
CA ASN A 423 8.85 -9.46 -14.85
C ASN A 423 10.13 -9.24 -15.68
N GLU A 424 10.13 -9.69 -16.94
CA GLU A 424 11.30 -9.60 -17.84
C GLU A 424 11.77 -8.16 -18.11
N ASN A 425 10.83 -7.22 -18.29
CA ASN A 425 11.17 -5.80 -18.51
C ASN A 425 11.82 -5.19 -17.27
N TYR A 426 11.36 -5.59 -16.08
CA TYR A 426 11.97 -5.17 -14.82
C TYR A 426 13.39 -5.73 -14.68
N GLN A 427 13.60 -7.01 -14.95
CA GLN A 427 14.95 -7.62 -14.95
C GLN A 427 15.89 -6.91 -15.92
N ALA A 428 15.40 -6.57 -17.13
CA ALA A 428 16.19 -5.86 -18.12
C ALA A 428 16.62 -4.45 -17.65
N LYS A 429 15.73 -3.71 -16.97
CA LYS A 429 16.08 -2.41 -16.36
C LYS A 429 17.02 -2.56 -15.17
N LYS A 430 16.79 -3.55 -14.30
CA LYS A 430 17.65 -3.88 -13.16
C LYS A 430 19.08 -4.19 -13.64
N ALA A 431 19.22 -4.98 -14.71
CA ALA A 431 20.52 -5.31 -15.32
C ALA A 431 21.26 -4.10 -15.91
N LYS A 432 20.54 -3.05 -16.32
CA LYS A 432 21.13 -1.79 -16.80
C LYS A 432 21.56 -0.84 -15.68
N GLY A 433 21.15 -1.10 -14.44
CA GLY A 433 21.38 -0.20 -13.30
C GLY A 433 20.35 0.92 -13.16
N ASP A 434 19.22 0.83 -13.87
CA ASP A 434 18.14 1.84 -13.83
C ASP A 434 17.21 1.69 -12.62
N VAL A 435 17.45 0.65 -11.79
CA VAL A 435 16.67 0.31 -10.61
C VAL A 435 17.51 0.58 -9.36
N LYS A 436 17.03 1.47 -8.49
CA LYS A 436 17.61 1.76 -7.17
C LYS A 436 16.82 1.09 -6.05
N PHE A 437 17.55 0.56 -5.09
CA PHE A 437 17.00 -0.11 -3.92
C PHE A 437 16.76 0.87 -2.79
N VAL A 438 15.64 0.65 -2.09
CA VAL A 438 15.21 1.52 -1.00
C VAL A 438 14.95 0.68 0.24
N SER A 439 15.62 1.02 1.33
CA SER A 439 15.39 0.38 2.63
C SER A 439 14.07 0.82 3.26
N THR A 440 13.70 2.10 3.12
CA THR A 440 12.49 2.69 3.69
C THR A 440 11.80 3.64 2.71
N TYR A 441 10.54 3.35 2.38
CA TYR A 441 9.71 4.20 1.52
C TYR A 441 9.51 5.62 2.07
N ILE A 442 9.44 5.76 3.41
CA ILE A 442 9.29 7.06 4.11
C ILE A 442 10.36 8.04 3.63
N TYR A 443 11.64 7.65 3.74
CA TYR A 443 12.76 8.53 3.41
C TYR A 443 12.71 9.02 1.96
N ILE A 444 12.38 8.14 1.01
CA ILE A 444 12.30 8.59 -0.38
C ILE A 444 11.14 9.55 -0.55
N ILE A 445 9.98 9.22 -0.02
CA ILE A 445 8.77 10.03 -0.23
C ILE A 445 8.90 11.40 0.42
N GLU A 446 9.51 11.50 1.60
CA GLU A 446 9.83 12.77 2.26
C GLU A 446 10.87 13.61 1.49
N ASN A 447 11.72 12.95 0.69
CA ASN A 447 12.74 13.59 -0.14
C ASN A 447 12.37 13.63 -1.64
N LEU A 448 11.12 13.30 -2.01
CA LEU A 448 10.66 13.42 -3.39
C LEU A 448 10.51 14.89 -3.72
N ASP A 449 11.46 15.41 -4.50
CA ASP A 449 11.31 16.71 -5.13
C ASP A 449 10.13 16.67 -6.11
N ILE A 450 9.40 17.79 -6.23
CA ILE A 450 8.29 18.01 -7.18
C ILE A 450 8.74 17.70 -8.62
N TYR A 451 10.05 17.82 -8.89
CA TYR A 451 10.66 17.59 -10.20
C TYR A 451 11.37 16.25 -10.35
N SER A 452 11.26 15.36 -9.38
CA SER A 452 11.90 14.04 -9.45
C SER A 452 11.21 13.17 -10.51
N ASN A 453 11.99 12.68 -11.48
CA ASN A 453 11.55 11.67 -12.45
C ASN A 453 11.66 10.26 -11.86
N VAL A 454 11.28 10.10 -10.59
CA VAL A 454 11.45 8.85 -9.84
C VAL A 454 10.11 8.16 -9.74
N ILE A 455 10.05 6.92 -10.21
CA ILE A 455 8.94 6.01 -9.97
C ILE A 455 9.24 5.25 -8.69
N ILE A 456 8.23 5.05 -7.85
CA ILE A 456 8.37 4.17 -6.69
C ILE A 456 7.44 2.98 -6.85
N ILE A 457 8.02 1.78 -6.78
CA ILE A 457 7.27 0.53 -6.77
C ILE A 457 7.25 -0.05 -5.36
N GLY A 458 6.05 -0.32 -4.88
CA GLY A 458 5.81 -0.76 -3.51
C GLY A 458 4.38 -1.23 -3.32
N ARG A 459 3.98 -1.43 -2.07
CA ARG A 459 2.63 -1.90 -1.79
C ARG A 459 1.61 -0.80 -2.02
N CYS A 460 0.48 -1.13 -2.65
CA CYS A 460 -0.56 -0.16 -2.97
C CYS A 460 -1.09 0.56 -1.73
N ASP A 461 -1.33 -0.15 -0.63
CA ASP A 461 -1.88 0.44 0.59
C ASP A 461 -0.92 1.44 1.25
N LEU A 462 0.38 1.14 1.18
CA LEU A 462 1.42 2.01 1.69
C LEU A 462 1.62 3.23 0.78
N LEU A 463 1.70 3.02 -0.54
CA LEU A 463 1.86 4.11 -1.51
C LEU A 463 0.64 5.02 -1.61
N ASP A 464 -0.57 4.45 -1.57
CA ASP A 464 -1.82 5.20 -1.52
C ASP A 464 -1.85 6.06 -0.25
N HIS A 465 -1.52 5.48 0.91
CA HIS A 465 -1.40 6.25 2.15
C HIS A 465 -0.48 7.48 2.01
N TYR A 466 0.68 7.31 1.37
CA TYR A 466 1.59 8.43 1.17
C TYR A 466 1.04 9.49 0.21
N ILE A 467 0.41 9.08 -0.90
CA ILE A 467 -0.22 10.04 -1.82
C ILE A 467 -1.25 10.90 -1.07
N TRP A 468 -2.04 10.29 -0.18
CA TRP A 468 -3.00 11.01 0.66
C TRP A 468 -2.36 11.91 1.71
N ALA A 469 -1.14 11.59 2.17
CA ALA A 469 -0.41 12.37 3.15
C ALA A 469 0.33 13.58 2.55
N LEU A 470 0.61 13.58 1.23
CA LEU A 470 1.26 14.70 0.56
C LEU A 470 0.34 15.94 0.54
N THR A 471 0.90 17.10 0.90
CA THR A 471 0.19 18.38 0.84
C THR A 471 -0.11 18.82 -0.58
N GLU A 472 0.74 18.43 -1.54
CA GLU A 472 0.56 18.67 -2.97
C GLU A 472 0.71 17.36 -3.76
N PRO A 473 -0.23 17.02 -4.66
CA PRO A 473 -0.16 15.79 -5.44
C PRO A 473 0.89 15.92 -6.55
N THR A 474 2.14 15.54 -6.23
CA THR A 474 3.27 15.50 -7.20
C THR A 474 3.35 14.17 -7.94
N HIS A 475 2.74 13.13 -7.37
CA HIS A 475 2.70 11.78 -7.91
C HIS A 475 1.27 11.26 -7.94
N TYR A 476 1.02 10.27 -8.80
CA TYR A 476 -0.25 9.55 -8.85
C TYR A 476 -0.02 8.04 -8.83
N LEU A 477 -1.02 7.31 -8.31
CA LEU A 477 -1.02 5.86 -8.31
C LEU A 477 -1.30 5.35 -9.73
N VAL A 478 -0.41 4.52 -10.27
CA VAL A 478 -0.63 3.81 -11.53
C VAL A 478 -1.79 2.82 -11.31
N PRO A 479 -2.83 2.84 -12.16
CA PRO A 479 -4.09 2.12 -11.88
C PRO A 479 -3.98 0.60 -11.95
N GLN A 480 -2.89 0.05 -12.50
CA GLN A 480 -2.68 -1.39 -12.59
C GLN A 480 -1.98 -1.92 -11.34
N ASN A 481 -2.60 -2.90 -10.70
CA ASN A 481 -1.96 -3.73 -9.68
C ASN A 481 -0.94 -4.68 -10.35
N ILE A 482 0.29 -4.72 -9.84
CA ILE A 482 1.35 -5.56 -10.43
C ILE A 482 1.21 -7.02 -10.02
N TYR A 483 0.97 -7.25 -8.74
CA TYR A 483 0.96 -8.59 -8.16
C TYR A 483 0.04 -8.61 -6.95
N PRO A 484 -1.06 -9.38 -6.99
CA PRO A 484 -1.93 -9.54 -5.83
C PRO A 484 -1.26 -10.43 -4.78
N THR A 485 -1.41 -10.03 -3.53
CA THR A 485 -0.89 -10.68 -2.33
C THR A 485 -1.99 -10.65 -1.28
N PHE A 486 -2.07 -11.68 -0.45
CA PHE A 486 -2.99 -11.66 0.69
C PHE A 486 -2.23 -11.31 1.95
N VAL A 487 -2.83 -10.47 2.79
CA VAL A 487 -2.27 -10.23 4.13
C VAL A 487 -2.44 -11.49 4.97
N SER A 488 -1.39 -11.88 5.68
CA SER A 488 -1.48 -12.85 6.77
C SER A 488 -1.21 -12.18 8.11
N LEU A 489 -1.80 -12.73 9.16
CA LEU A 489 -1.29 -12.57 10.52
C LEU A 489 -0.41 -13.78 10.81
N ASP A 490 0.84 -13.52 11.15
CA ASP A 490 1.82 -14.57 11.41
C ASP A 490 1.81 -14.90 12.91
N GLY A 491 1.83 -16.19 13.23
CA GLY A 491 1.86 -16.68 14.60
C GLY A 491 2.92 -17.75 14.80
N GLY A 492 3.22 -18.03 16.07
CA GLY A 492 4.21 -19.04 16.44
C GLY A 492 3.89 -20.41 15.88
N TYR A 493 4.94 -21.19 15.62
CA TYR A 493 4.77 -22.60 15.29
C TYR A 493 4.00 -23.30 16.41
N LEU A 494 2.92 -23.98 16.02
CA LEU A 494 1.95 -24.61 16.90
C LEU A 494 1.02 -23.66 17.69
N ASN A 495 0.77 -22.42 17.23
CA ASN A 495 -0.19 -21.54 17.90
C ASN A 495 -1.63 -22.13 17.82
N PRO A 496 -2.22 -22.52 18.96
CA PRO A 496 -3.51 -23.23 19.02
C PRO A 496 -4.72 -22.31 18.75
N PHE A 497 -4.50 -21.00 18.62
CA PHE A 497 -5.55 -20.01 18.39
C PHE A 497 -5.79 -19.76 16.91
N ILE A 498 -4.86 -20.16 16.03
CA ILE A 498 -4.88 -19.78 14.61
C ILE A 498 -6.15 -20.27 13.91
N ASP A 499 -6.58 -21.51 14.15
CA ASP A 499 -7.82 -22.03 13.58
C ASP A 499 -9.04 -21.19 13.97
N LYS A 500 -9.07 -20.70 15.21
CA LYS A 500 -10.18 -19.89 15.72
C LYS A 500 -10.15 -18.47 15.19
N ILE A 501 -8.96 -17.88 15.13
CA ILE A 501 -8.77 -16.56 14.53
C ILE A 501 -9.14 -16.61 13.04
N GLN A 502 -8.73 -17.67 12.33
CA GLN A 502 -9.12 -17.91 10.94
C GLN A 502 -10.65 -18.04 10.81
N GLU A 503 -11.30 -18.85 11.63
CA GLU A 503 -12.76 -19.00 11.64
C GLU A 503 -13.49 -17.67 11.86
N ILE A 504 -13.04 -16.85 12.82
CA ILE A 504 -13.64 -15.54 13.11
C ILE A 504 -13.36 -14.56 11.97
N GLN A 505 -12.15 -14.59 11.39
CA GLN A 505 -11.79 -13.79 10.22
C GLN A 505 -12.68 -14.11 9.01
N HIS A 506 -12.96 -15.40 8.77
CA HIS A 506 -13.93 -15.83 7.75
C HIS A 506 -15.32 -15.25 8.01
N ARG A 507 -15.85 -15.40 9.23
CA ARG A 507 -17.17 -14.85 9.59
C ARG A 507 -17.23 -13.33 9.47
N ALA A 508 -16.17 -12.64 9.86
CA ALA A 508 -16.06 -11.18 9.73
C ALA A 508 -16.03 -10.75 8.26
N PHE A 509 -15.36 -11.52 7.40
CA PHE A 509 -15.37 -11.28 5.96
C PHE A 509 -16.76 -11.54 5.35
N ASP A 510 -17.37 -12.69 5.63
CA ASP A 510 -18.69 -13.06 5.10
C ASP A 510 -19.79 -12.08 5.51
N SER A 511 -19.65 -11.44 6.67
CA SER A 511 -20.58 -10.40 7.17
C SER A 511 -20.25 -8.98 6.70
N GLY A 512 -19.13 -8.77 6.00
CA GLY A 512 -18.66 -7.45 5.56
C GLY A 512 -18.05 -6.58 6.66
N LEU A 513 -17.86 -7.09 7.89
CA LEU A 513 -17.27 -6.35 9.01
C LEU A 513 -15.82 -5.91 8.73
N THR A 514 -15.07 -6.68 7.94
CA THR A 514 -13.69 -6.35 7.55
C THR A 514 -13.60 -5.03 6.79
N ILE A 515 -14.60 -4.71 5.96
CA ILE A 515 -14.68 -3.44 5.24
C ILE A 515 -14.94 -2.30 6.23
N ALA A 516 -15.89 -2.49 7.15
CA ALA A 516 -16.19 -1.49 8.18
C ALA A 516 -14.97 -1.20 9.06
N TRP A 517 -14.23 -2.21 9.53
CA TRP A 517 -13.01 -2.01 10.31
C TRP A 517 -11.93 -1.27 9.52
N LYS A 518 -11.76 -1.57 8.22
CA LYS A 518 -10.83 -0.82 7.37
C LYS A 518 -11.25 0.65 7.29
N SER A 519 -12.53 0.94 7.12
CA SER A 519 -13.04 2.31 7.10
C SER A 519 -12.86 3.02 8.44
N PHE A 520 -13.13 2.35 9.57
CA PHE A 520 -12.90 2.91 10.90
C PHE A 520 -11.43 3.23 11.14
N TYR A 521 -10.52 2.30 10.81
CA TYR A 521 -9.09 2.52 10.89
C TYR A 521 -8.64 3.75 10.09
N ILE A 522 -9.14 3.90 8.86
CA ILE A 522 -8.86 5.07 8.02
C ILE A 522 -9.40 6.35 8.69
N LEU A 523 -10.65 6.35 9.17
CA LEU A 523 -11.27 7.52 9.79
C LEU A 523 -10.56 7.94 11.08
N GLU A 524 -10.24 6.99 11.94
CA GLU A 524 -9.52 7.21 13.20
C GLU A 524 -8.11 7.76 12.95
N LYS A 525 -7.44 7.25 11.91
CA LYS A 525 -6.11 7.69 11.51
C LYS A 525 -6.08 9.10 10.91
N PHE A 526 -7.03 9.45 10.05
CA PHE A 526 -6.99 10.72 9.30
C PHE A 526 -7.89 11.82 9.86
N GLY A 527 -8.71 11.53 10.89
CA GLY A 527 -9.56 12.50 11.60
C GLY A 527 -10.74 13.07 10.80
N SER A 528 -10.64 13.07 9.47
CA SER A 528 -11.72 13.23 8.49
C SER A 528 -11.13 12.95 7.12
N LEU A 529 -11.90 12.36 6.20
CA LEU A 529 -11.57 12.44 4.77
C LEU A 529 -11.69 13.92 4.41
N LYS A 530 -10.58 14.67 4.45
CA LYS A 530 -10.55 15.98 3.83
C LYS A 530 -10.94 15.74 2.38
N GLU A 531 -12.10 16.24 1.99
CA GLU A 531 -12.37 16.47 0.58
C GLU A 531 -11.30 17.46 0.16
N ASN A 532 -10.17 16.93 -0.33
CA ASN A 532 -9.16 17.68 -1.05
C ASN A 532 -9.82 18.10 -2.37
N PHE A 533 -10.83 18.97 -2.29
CA PHE A 533 -11.12 19.89 -3.36
C PHE A 533 -9.83 20.68 -3.52
N ILE A 534 -9.01 20.23 -4.47
CA ILE A 534 -7.90 21.00 -4.98
C ILE A 534 -8.58 22.27 -5.48
N SER A 535 -8.58 23.33 -4.66
CA SER A 535 -8.88 24.66 -5.13
C SER A 535 -7.78 24.93 -6.13
N ILE A 536 -8.07 24.71 -7.41
CA ILE A 536 -7.12 24.96 -8.49
C ILE A 536 -6.93 26.47 -8.52
N ASN A 537 -5.94 26.95 -7.77
CA ASN A 537 -5.52 28.33 -7.86
C ASN A 537 -4.73 28.41 -9.17
N LEU A 538 -5.47 28.59 -10.26
CA LEU A 538 -4.92 28.79 -11.59
C LEU A 538 -4.12 30.09 -11.52
N ASN A 539 -2.82 29.99 -11.26
CA ASN A 539 -1.87 31.10 -11.35
C ASN A 539 -1.62 31.44 -12.84
N MET A 540 -2.72 31.62 -13.59
CA MET A 540 -2.74 32.02 -14.99
C MET A 540 -2.06 33.36 -15.18
N GLU A 541 -2.02 34.20 -14.14
CA GLU A 541 -1.34 35.49 -14.18
C GLU A 541 0.13 35.35 -14.58
N GLU A 542 0.94 34.48 -13.98
CA GLU A 542 2.39 34.47 -14.28
C GLU A 542 2.71 34.06 -15.72
N ILE A 543 2.05 33.02 -16.25
CA ILE A 543 2.34 32.51 -17.60
C ILE A 543 1.74 33.43 -18.66
N LEU A 544 0.52 33.93 -18.44
CA LEU A 544 -0.17 34.79 -19.41
C LEU A 544 0.47 36.19 -19.42
N VAL A 545 0.89 36.71 -18.26
CA VAL A 545 1.56 38.01 -18.14
C VAL A 545 2.93 37.98 -18.81
N ASP A 546 3.77 36.98 -18.55
CA ASP A 546 5.11 36.93 -19.17
C ASP A 546 5.04 36.79 -20.70
N PHE A 547 4.08 36.01 -21.21
CA PHE A 547 3.85 35.89 -22.64
C PHE A 547 3.26 37.16 -23.27
N ILE A 548 2.24 37.76 -22.65
CA ILE A 548 1.62 39.00 -23.14
C ILE A 548 2.66 40.12 -23.14
N ILE A 549 3.48 40.24 -22.09
CA ILE A 549 4.56 41.22 -22.02
C ILE A 549 5.57 40.98 -23.14
N LYS A 550 6.03 39.74 -23.35
CA LYS A 550 6.98 39.42 -24.44
C LYS A 550 6.39 39.72 -25.81
N LEU A 551 5.15 39.29 -26.08
CA LEU A 551 4.46 39.53 -27.36
C LEU A 551 4.26 41.03 -27.63
N LEU A 552 3.78 41.78 -26.63
CA LEU A 552 3.61 43.23 -26.71
C LEU A 552 4.95 43.93 -26.92
N ALA A 553 6.02 43.49 -26.25
CA ALA A 553 7.36 44.02 -26.44
C ALA A 553 7.88 43.77 -27.87
N TYR A 554 7.73 42.55 -28.39
CA TYR A 554 8.09 42.24 -29.78
C TYR A 554 7.27 43.07 -30.78
N PHE A 555 5.96 43.20 -30.57
CA PHE A 555 5.09 44.00 -31.42
C PHE A 555 5.44 45.49 -31.37
N TYR A 556 5.70 46.02 -30.17
CA TYR A 556 6.14 47.40 -29.98
C TYR A 556 7.46 47.68 -30.70
N CYS A 557 8.47 46.80 -30.53
CA CYS A 557 9.74 46.91 -31.23
C CYS A 557 9.55 46.89 -32.75
N PHE A 558 8.67 46.03 -33.26
CA PHE A 558 8.33 45.99 -34.68
C PHE A 558 7.66 47.29 -35.15
N CYS A 559 6.68 47.82 -34.40
CA CYS A 559 6.05 49.11 -34.72
C CYS A 559 7.05 50.26 -34.73
N VAL A 560 7.94 50.34 -33.73
CA VAL A 560 9.02 51.35 -33.68
C VAL A 560 9.94 51.21 -34.89
N PHE A 561 10.31 49.99 -35.26
CA PHE A 561 11.14 49.74 -36.44
C PHE A 561 10.46 50.20 -37.74
N VAL A 562 9.18 49.88 -37.94
CA VAL A 562 8.41 50.34 -39.11
C VAL A 562 8.30 51.87 -39.14
N PHE A 563 8.06 52.51 -37.99
CA PHE A 563 8.00 53.96 -37.88
C PHE A 563 9.35 54.62 -38.20
N LEU A 564 10.45 54.06 -37.71
CA LEU A 564 11.80 54.54 -38.03
C LEU A 564 12.11 54.39 -39.53
N LEU A 565 11.70 53.28 -40.16
CA LEU A 565 11.81 53.10 -41.60
C LEU A 565 10.99 54.14 -42.37
N GLU A 566 9.78 54.46 -41.91
CA GLU A 566 8.94 55.50 -42.51
C GLU A 566 9.58 56.88 -42.41
N ILE A 567 10.14 57.26 -41.25
CA ILE A 567 10.90 58.50 -41.09
C ILE A 567 12.10 58.53 -42.04
N PHE A 568 12.86 57.43 -42.10
CA PHE A 568 14.03 57.33 -42.96
C PHE A 568 13.66 57.51 -44.44
N TYR A 569 12.61 56.81 -44.88
CA TYR A 569 12.10 56.90 -46.25
C TYR A 569 11.55 58.30 -46.57
N SER A 570 10.83 58.93 -45.64
CA SER A 570 10.29 60.30 -45.77
C SER A 570 11.42 61.33 -45.93
N ASN A 571 12.48 61.19 -45.13
CA ASN A 571 13.66 62.04 -45.23
C ASN A 571 14.45 61.80 -46.53
N LEU A 572 14.53 60.54 -46.99
CA LEU A 572 15.17 60.20 -48.25
C LEU A 572 14.39 60.77 -49.43
N SER A 573 13.05 60.62 -49.43
CA SER A 573 12.17 61.14 -50.46
C SER A 573 12.20 62.67 -50.50
N TRP A 574 12.23 63.33 -49.34
CA TRP A 574 12.38 64.78 -49.25
C TRP A 574 13.74 65.25 -49.79
N LYS A 575 14.83 64.56 -49.45
CA LYS A 575 16.16 64.83 -50.00
C LYS A 575 16.19 64.63 -51.52
N PHE A 576 15.58 63.56 -52.03
CA PHE A 576 15.46 63.29 -53.48
C PHE A 576 14.60 64.34 -54.18
N ALA A 577 13.46 64.73 -53.60
CA ALA A 577 12.60 65.78 -54.11
C ALA A 577 13.33 67.13 -54.15
N LYS A 578 14.14 67.44 -53.13
CA LYS A 578 14.98 68.63 -53.08
C LYS A 578 16.08 68.60 -54.14
N LEU A 579 16.75 67.46 -54.34
CA LEU A 579 17.72 67.22 -55.41
C LEU A 579 17.08 67.40 -56.79
N LEU A 580 15.94 66.77 -57.05
CA LEU A 580 15.16 66.92 -58.30
C LEU A 580 14.71 68.36 -58.53
N SER A 581 14.29 69.07 -57.48
CA SER A 581 13.93 70.50 -57.58
C SER A 581 15.14 71.38 -57.95
N ASN A 582 16.34 71.03 -57.48
CA ASN A 582 17.58 71.72 -57.80
C ASN A 582 18.07 71.39 -59.22
N VAL A 583 17.89 70.15 -59.68
CA VAL A 583 18.16 69.75 -61.08
C VAL A 583 17.21 70.49 -62.03
N ASN A 584 15.91 70.56 -61.73
CA ASN A 584 14.93 71.32 -62.51
C ASN A 584 15.19 72.84 -62.48
N LYS A 585 15.72 73.40 -61.38
CA LYS A 585 16.21 74.78 -61.34
C LYS A 585 17.44 74.99 -62.21
N GLY A 586 18.35 74.01 -62.26
CA GLY A 586 19.52 74.01 -63.14
C GLY A 586 19.15 73.97 -64.63
N GLU A 587 18.16 73.17 -65.02
CA GLU A 587 17.64 73.14 -66.38
C GLU A 587 16.86 74.41 -66.76
N ARG A 588 16.04 74.96 -65.84
CA ARG A 588 15.40 76.28 -66.04
C ARG A 588 16.42 77.39 -66.25
N MET A 589 17.52 77.40 -65.49
CA MET A 589 18.62 78.35 -65.67
C MET A 589 19.35 78.17 -67.01
N LYS A 590 19.58 76.93 -67.47
CA LYS A 590 20.14 76.66 -68.82
C LYS A 590 19.22 77.16 -69.94
N LYS A 591 17.90 76.98 -69.80
CA LYS A 591 16.89 77.45 -70.78
C LYS A 591 16.74 78.98 -70.83
N ILE A 592 16.93 79.66 -69.69
CA ILE A 592 16.98 81.12 -69.63
C ILE A 592 18.30 81.66 -70.23
N ARG A 593 19.43 80.97 -70.00
CA ARG A 593 20.74 81.34 -70.57
C ARG A 593 20.77 81.19 -72.10
N SER A 594 20.13 80.16 -72.66
CA SER A 594 20.02 79.98 -74.12
C SER A 594 19.09 81.01 -74.79
N HIS A 595 18.05 81.48 -74.10
CA HIS A 595 17.23 82.59 -74.59
C HIS A 595 17.94 83.95 -74.52
N LEU A 596 18.81 84.17 -73.52
CA LEU A 596 19.59 85.40 -73.41
C LEU A 596 20.76 85.47 -74.42
N THR A 597 21.34 84.34 -74.84
CA THR A 597 22.36 84.32 -75.90
C THR A 597 21.78 84.47 -77.31
N LEU A 598 20.52 84.08 -77.55
CA LEU A 598 19.84 84.30 -78.84
C LEU A 598 19.41 85.75 -79.08
N ARG A 599 19.26 86.58 -78.04
CA ARG A 599 18.86 88.00 -78.17
C ARG A 599 19.99 88.98 -78.47
N ARG A 600 21.26 88.55 -78.46
CA ARG A 600 22.43 89.43 -78.78
C ARG A 600 22.86 89.42 -80.26
N ARG A 601 22.10 88.81 -81.17
CA ARG A 601 22.43 88.74 -82.62
C ARG A 601 21.49 89.49 -83.56
N HIS A 602 20.62 90.38 -83.07
CA HIS A 602 19.97 91.35 -83.96
C HIS A 602 20.65 92.72 -83.86
N LYS A 603 21.51 92.96 -84.86
CA LYS A 603 22.04 94.25 -85.27
C LYS A 603 20.88 95.25 -85.43
N VAL A 604 20.99 96.36 -84.71
CA VAL A 604 20.32 97.63 -84.97
C VAL A 604 20.75 98.13 -86.35
N ARG A 605 19.78 98.46 -87.20
CA ARG A 605 19.95 99.41 -88.31
C ARG A 605 19.28 100.74 -87.90
N PRO A 606 19.82 101.88 -88.36
CA PRO A 606 19.47 103.20 -87.86
C PRO A 606 18.13 103.68 -88.41
N ILE A 607 17.46 104.54 -87.66
CA ILE A 607 16.36 105.38 -88.13
C ILE A 607 16.91 106.81 -88.11
N ASP A 608 16.90 107.44 -89.29
CA ASP A 608 17.15 108.86 -89.49
C ASP A 608 16.02 109.69 -88.87
N ILE A 609 16.40 110.69 -88.07
CA ILE A 609 16.00 112.12 -88.08
C ILE A 609 16.97 112.87 -87.17
#